data_AF-A0A9P6HYS0-F1
#
_entry.id   AF-A0A9P6HYS0-F1
#
_cell.length_a   1.000
_cell.length_b   1.000
_cell.length_c   1.000
_cell.angle_alpha   90.00
_cell.angle_beta   90.00
_cell.angle_gamma   90.00
#
_symmetry.space_group_name_H-M   'P 1'
#
loop_
_entity.id
_entity.type
_entity.pdbx_description
1 polymer ?
#
loop_
_entity_poly.entity_id
_entity_poly.type
_entity_poly.pdbx_seq_one_letter_code
_entity_poly.pdbx_strand_id
1 'polypeptide(L)'
;MDGLGIAANVIAVVELSVKVASICLQYSKGVKNASDDIVRVTQELNNLKVTAEGASRLLEGPYGAKLETSHQLLGAVKAAESRLERLEADLQPRSTRKAMSRLGLRALKWPFQSKDVEKIVQEIARCTQTISIGLQVDQTYVAEIPPTLPSQAN
;
A
#
# COMPACT_ATOMS: atom_id res chain seq x y z
N MET A 1 -5.94 -15.72 9.61
CA MET A 1 -4.80 -15.80 8.69
C MET A 1 -3.58 -15.44 9.48
N ASP A 2 -2.92 -16.50 9.96
CA ASP A 2 -1.76 -16.43 10.83
C ASP A 2 -0.48 -16.22 10.00
N GLY A 3 0.43 -15.41 10.53
CA GLY A 3 1.87 -15.71 10.47
C GLY A 3 2.60 -15.63 9.13
N LEU A 4 2.24 -14.75 8.20
CA LEU A 4 3.22 -14.27 7.22
C LEU A 4 4.10 -13.20 7.88
N GLY A 5 5.41 -13.30 7.68
CA GLY A 5 6.37 -12.29 8.15
C GLY A 5 6.10 -10.93 7.52
N ILE A 6 6.59 -9.85 8.13
CA ILE A 6 6.33 -8.48 7.66
C ILE A 6 6.73 -8.32 6.20
N ALA A 7 7.84 -8.94 5.77
CA ALA A 7 8.28 -8.95 4.38
C ALA A 7 7.19 -9.43 3.40
N ALA A 8 6.51 -10.55 3.70
CA ALA A 8 5.47 -11.08 2.82
C ALA A 8 4.25 -10.15 2.74
N ASN A 9 3.83 -9.56 3.87
CA ASN A 9 2.75 -8.58 3.89
C ASN A 9 3.12 -7.30 3.11
N VAL A 10 4.38 -6.85 3.19
CA VAL A 10 4.88 -5.70 2.43
C VAL A 10 4.82 -5.98 0.92
N ILE A 11 5.26 -7.16 0.49
CA ILE A 11 5.15 -7.58 -0.92
C ILE A 11 3.69 -7.62 -1.38
N ALA A 12 2.80 -8.18 -0.56
CA ALA A 12 1.37 -8.18 -0.86
C ALA A 12 0.80 -6.77 -1.08
N VAL A 13 1.20 -5.79 -0.24
CA VAL A 13 0.81 -4.38 -0.42
C VAL A 13 1.31 -3.80 -1.74
N VAL A 14 2.55 -4.12 -2.16
CA VAL A 14 3.11 -3.68 -3.46
C VAL A 14 2.28 -4.25 -4.61
N GLU A 15 2.05 -5.56 -4.61
CA GLU A 15 1.31 -6.24 -5.67
C GLU A 15 -0.14 -5.76 -5.77
N LEU A 16 -0.83 -5.64 -4.63
CA LEU A 16 -2.18 -5.11 -4.57
C LEU A 16 -2.24 -3.66 -5.07
N SER A 17 -1.27 -2.81 -4.73
CA SER A 17 -1.24 -1.42 -5.19
C SER A 17 -1.17 -1.34 -6.72
N VAL A 18 -0.31 -2.15 -7.34
CA VAL A 18 -0.19 -2.23 -8.81
C VAL A 18 -1.49 -2.73 -9.42
N LYS A 19 -2.06 -3.80 -8.85
CA LYS A 19 -3.29 -4.43 -9.36
C LYS A 19 -4.48 -3.48 -9.29
N VAL A 20 -4.71 -2.84 -8.15
CA VAL A 20 -5.81 -1.88 -7.95
C VAL A 20 -5.64 -0.68 -8.87
N ALA A 21 -4.43 -0.12 -8.99
CA ALA A 21 -4.14 0.99 -9.90
C ALA A 21 -4.47 0.62 -11.36
N SER A 22 -4.09 -0.59 -11.80
CA SER A 22 -4.43 -1.10 -13.12
C SER A 22 -5.95 -1.19 -13.34
N ILE A 23 -6.72 -1.66 -12.34
CA ILE A 23 -8.18 -1.68 -12.42
C ILE A 23 -8.75 -0.26 -12.52
N CYS A 24 -8.28 0.69 -11.71
CA CYS A 24 -8.70 2.09 -11.78
C CYS A 24 -8.44 2.70 -13.16
N LEU A 25 -7.26 2.45 -13.74
CA LEU A 25 -6.91 2.92 -15.10
C LEU A 25 -7.73 2.26 -16.21
N GLN A 26 -8.29 1.06 -15.99
CA GLN A 26 -9.24 0.48 -16.95
C GLN A 26 -10.57 1.24 -16.97
N TYR A 27 -11.01 1.79 -15.84
CA TYR A 27 -12.20 2.65 -15.79
C TYR A 27 -12.01 3.99 -16.51
N SER A 28 -10.79 4.55 -16.54
CA SER A 28 -10.56 5.85 -17.20
C SER A 28 -10.76 5.77 -18.72
N LYS A 29 -10.62 4.58 -19.31
CA LYS A 29 -10.92 4.30 -20.73
C LYS A 29 -12.42 4.36 -21.05
N GLY A 30 -13.29 4.22 -20.05
CA GLY A 30 -14.75 4.15 -20.20
C GLY A 30 -15.52 5.30 -19.57
N VAL A 31 -14.93 6.10 -18.66
CA VAL A 31 -15.66 7.09 -17.85
C VAL A 31 -14.94 8.44 -17.85
N LYS A 32 -15.45 9.41 -18.63
CA LYS A 32 -14.91 10.78 -18.68
C LYS A 32 -15.12 11.58 -17.38
N ASN A 33 -16.17 11.29 -16.62
CA ASN A 33 -16.51 12.05 -15.39
C ASN A 33 -15.80 11.55 -14.13
N ALA A 34 -15.02 10.47 -14.21
CA ALA A 34 -14.30 9.90 -13.06
C ALA A 34 -12.77 10.06 -13.19
N SER A 35 -12.30 10.78 -14.22
CA SER A 35 -10.86 10.87 -14.50
C SER A 35 -10.08 11.48 -13.34
N ASP A 36 -10.58 12.54 -12.71
CA ASP A 36 -9.91 13.17 -11.56
C ASP A 36 -9.89 12.24 -10.33
N ASP A 37 -11.00 11.55 -10.07
CA ASP A 37 -11.11 10.56 -9.00
C ASP A 37 -10.12 9.41 -9.19
N ILE A 38 -10.01 8.89 -10.42
CA ILE A 38 -9.08 7.82 -10.79
C ILE A 38 -7.63 8.28 -10.64
N VAL A 39 -7.31 9.50 -11.06
CA VAL A 39 -5.96 10.08 -10.91
C VAL A 39 -5.58 10.18 -9.44
N ARG A 40 -6.47 10.71 -8.59
CA ARG A 40 -6.23 10.84 -7.15
C ARG A 40 -5.98 9.49 -6.47
N VAL A 41 -6.83 8.49 -6.74
CA VAL A 41 -6.66 7.13 -6.20
C VAL A 41 -5.37 6.50 -6.69
N THR A 42 -5.07 6.61 -7.99
CA THR A 42 -3.86 6.01 -8.58
C THR A 42 -2.58 6.66 -8.03
N GLN A 43 -2.59 7.97 -7.78
CA GLN A 43 -1.47 8.66 -7.17
C GLN A 43 -1.19 8.15 -5.75
N GLU A 44 -2.22 8.02 -4.92
CA GLU A 44 -2.04 7.51 -3.55
C GLU A 44 -1.62 6.04 -3.53
N LEU A 45 -2.14 5.20 -4.44
CA LEU A 45 -1.68 3.82 -4.60
C LEU A 45 -0.19 3.77 -4.98
N ASN A 46 0.28 4.68 -5.83
CA ASN A 46 1.69 4.76 -6.18
C ASN A 46 2.56 5.24 -5.00
N ASN A 47 2.09 6.20 -4.21
CA ASN A 47 2.78 6.65 -2.99
C ASN A 47 2.94 5.50 -1.99
N LEU A 48 1.86 4.73 -1.77
CA LEU A 48 1.87 3.54 -0.92
C LEU A 48 2.84 2.48 -1.46
N LYS A 49 2.79 2.17 -2.76
CA LYS A 49 3.70 1.23 -3.43
C LYS A 49 5.16 1.61 -3.21
N VAL A 50 5.55 2.84 -3.49
CA VAL A 50 6.95 3.32 -3.33
C VAL A 50 7.40 3.19 -1.88
N THR A 51 6.52 3.51 -0.93
CA THR A 51 6.81 3.39 0.50
C THR A 51 6.99 1.91 0.90
N ALA A 52 6.12 1.02 0.43
CA ALA A 52 6.22 -0.41 0.68
C ALA A 52 7.46 -1.04 0.02
N GLU A 53 7.83 -0.63 -1.20
CA GLU A 53 9.10 -1.03 -1.83
C GLU A 53 10.31 -0.56 -1.01
N GLY A 54 10.23 0.63 -0.42
CA GLY A 54 11.23 1.11 0.55
C GLY A 54 11.33 0.23 1.79
N ALA A 55 10.18 -0.13 2.37
CA ALA A 55 10.11 -1.06 3.50
C ALA A 55 10.74 -2.42 3.14
N SER A 56 10.44 -2.96 1.96
CA SER A 56 11.00 -4.24 1.48
C SER A 56 12.52 -4.20 1.43
N ARG A 57 13.10 -3.14 0.84
CA ARG A 57 14.56 -2.98 0.77
C ARG A 57 15.21 -2.89 2.15
N LEU A 58 14.53 -2.29 3.12
CA LEU A 58 15.03 -2.20 4.49
C LEU A 58 14.93 -3.53 5.24
N LEU A 59 13.87 -4.31 4.97
CA LEU A 59 13.68 -5.67 5.49
C LEU A 59 14.72 -6.66 4.96
N GLU A 60 15.18 -6.47 3.72
CA GLU A 60 16.29 -7.23 3.12
C GLU A 60 17.68 -6.76 3.63
N GLY A 61 17.73 -5.61 4.28
CA GLY A 61 18.96 -4.97 4.74
C GLY A 61 19.40 -5.39 6.15
N PRO A 62 20.47 -4.77 6.68
CA PRO A 62 21.04 -5.11 7.99
C PRO A 62 20.08 -4.87 9.18
N TYR A 63 19.01 -4.10 8.97
CA TYR A 63 17.99 -3.80 9.98
C TYR A 63 16.76 -4.70 9.89
N GLY A 64 16.73 -5.66 8.95
CA GLY A 64 15.57 -6.47 8.66
C GLY A 64 15.02 -7.25 9.85
N ALA A 65 15.91 -7.87 10.64
CA ALA A 65 15.50 -8.63 11.83
C ALA A 65 14.79 -7.76 12.89
N LYS A 66 15.23 -6.51 13.08
CA LYS A 66 14.58 -5.57 14.00
C LYS A 66 13.22 -5.15 13.45
N LEU A 67 13.17 -4.78 12.16
CA LEU A 67 11.94 -4.37 11.49
C LEU A 67 10.89 -5.49 11.50
N GLU A 68 11.28 -6.75 11.27
CA GLU A 68 10.41 -7.95 11.35
C GLU A 68 9.73 -8.11 12.73
N THR A 69 10.36 -7.63 13.80
CA THR A 69 9.78 -7.67 15.15
C THR A 69 8.94 -6.43 15.50
N SER A 70 8.88 -5.43 14.61
CA SER A 70 8.17 -4.17 14.85
C SER A 70 6.65 -4.36 14.74
N HIS A 71 5.97 -4.43 15.89
CA HIS A 71 4.51 -4.55 15.96
C HIS A 71 3.78 -3.37 15.30
N GLN A 72 4.35 -2.17 15.40
CA GLN A 72 3.77 -0.98 14.76
C GLN A 72 3.83 -1.10 13.23
N LEU A 73 4.99 -1.49 12.68
CA LEU A 73 5.15 -1.69 11.24
C LEU A 73 4.24 -2.81 10.74
N LEU A 74 4.22 -3.97 11.43
CA LEU A 74 3.34 -5.09 11.10
C LEU A 74 1.87 -4.67 11.06
N GLY A 75 1.40 -3.91 12.07
CA GLY A 75 0.04 -3.42 12.14
C GLY A 75 -0.30 -2.46 10.99
N ALA A 76 0.63 -1.56 10.65
CA ALA A 76 0.45 -0.60 9.56
C ALA A 76 0.38 -1.29 8.19
N VAL A 77 1.27 -2.25 7.92
CA VAL A 77 1.30 -3.00 6.66
C VAL A 77 0.05 -3.87 6.50
N LYS A 78 -0.37 -4.59 7.54
CA LYS A 78 -1.62 -5.37 7.51
C LYS A 78 -2.86 -4.51 7.28
N ALA A 79 -2.92 -3.33 7.91
CA ALA A 79 -4.02 -2.40 7.69
C ALA A 79 -4.06 -1.91 6.23
N ALA A 80 -2.89 -1.64 5.64
CA ALA A 80 -2.78 -1.27 4.23
C ALA A 80 -3.24 -2.41 3.31
N GLU A 81 -2.75 -3.62 3.54
CA GLU A 81 -3.12 -4.83 2.79
C GLU A 81 -4.63 -5.05 2.79
N SER A 82 -5.25 -5.16 3.96
CA SER A 82 -6.71 -5.35 4.08
C SER A 82 -7.51 -4.22 3.44
N ARG A 83 -6.99 -2.98 3.46
CA ARG A 83 -7.66 -1.86 2.80
C ARG A 83 -7.62 -2.00 1.28
N LEU A 84 -6.50 -2.40 0.71
CA LEU A 84 -6.34 -2.63 -0.72
C LEU A 84 -7.15 -3.83 -1.19
N GLU A 85 -7.20 -4.92 -0.42
CA GLU A 85 -8.06 -6.08 -0.72
C GLU A 85 -9.54 -5.66 -0.81
N ARG A 86 -10.02 -4.86 0.15
CA ARG A 86 -11.39 -4.34 0.10
C ARG A 86 -11.59 -3.42 -1.12
N LEU A 87 -10.64 -2.54 -1.40
CA LEU A 87 -10.73 -1.64 -2.55
C LEU A 87 -10.74 -2.43 -3.87
N GLU A 88 -9.95 -3.49 -3.97
CA GLU A 88 -9.97 -4.40 -5.12
C GLU A 88 -11.35 -5.04 -5.27
N ALA A 89 -11.92 -5.57 -4.18
CA ALA A 89 -13.24 -6.20 -4.19
C ALA A 89 -14.36 -5.22 -4.58
N ASP A 90 -14.30 -3.98 -4.08
CA ASP A 90 -15.27 -2.93 -4.41
C ASP A 90 -15.16 -2.45 -5.87
N LEU A 91 -13.96 -2.52 -6.45
CA LEU A 91 -13.68 -2.23 -7.85
C LEU A 91 -14.06 -3.37 -8.80
N GLN A 92 -14.17 -4.61 -8.31
CA GLN A 92 -14.61 -5.72 -9.15
C GLN A 92 -16.10 -5.58 -9.49
N PRO A 93 -16.48 -5.69 -10.77
CA PRO A 93 -17.89 -5.67 -11.14
C PRO A 93 -18.61 -6.85 -10.49
N ARG A 94 -19.72 -6.58 -9.79
CA ARG A 94 -20.53 -7.53 -9.00
C ARG A 94 -21.16 -8.70 -9.81
N SER A 95 -20.73 -8.93 -11.05
CA SER A 95 -21.29 -9.91 -11.98
C SER A 95 -20.32 -11.06 -12.23
N THR A 96 -20.27 -12.01 -11.29
CA THR A 96 -19.63 -13.33 -11.48
C THR A 96 -20.63 -14.40 -11.95
N ARG A 97 -21.76 -14.02 -12.56
CA ARG A 97 -22.64 -15.00 -13.21
C ARG A 97 -23.46 -14.34 -14.32
N LYS A 98 -23.27 -14.82 -15.56
CA LYS A 98 -24.19 -14.69 -16.72
C LYS A 98 -24.05 -13.57 -17.76
N ALA A 99 -23.00 -12.77 -17.82
CA ALA A 99 -22.84 -11.82 -18.96
C ALA A 99 -21.41 -11.68 -19.49
N MET A 100 -20.80 -12.80 -19.90
CA MET A 100 -19.75 -12.81 -20.93
C MET A 100 -20.39 -12.53 -22.31
N SER A 101 -21.08 -11.40 -22.46
CA SER A 101 -21.73 -11.01 -23.71
C SER A 101 -21.19 -9.65 -24.14
N ARG A 102 -20.14 -9.69 -24.97
CA ARG A 102 -19.89 -8.82 -26.13
C ARG A 102 -19.77 -7.31 -25.93
N LEU A 103 -19.93 -6.77 -24.73
CA LEU A 103 -19.85 -5.34 -24.41
C LEU A 103 -18.63 -5.09 -23.51
N GLY A 104 -17.44 -5.34 -24.05
CA GLY A 104 -16.19 -5.08 -23.35
C GLY A 104 -16.10 -3.62 -22.90
N LEU A 105 -15.70 -3.39 -21.64
CA LEU A 105 -15.23 -2.16 -20.97
C LEU A 105 -15.99 -0.82 -21.18
N ARG A 106 -16.87 -0.69 -22.18
CA ARG A 106 -17.68 0.50 -22.53
C ARG A 106 -18.89 0.68 -21.63
N ALA A 107 -19.25 -0.34 -20.85
CA ALA A 107 -20.32 -0.31 -19.86
C ALA A 107 -19.80 -0.24 -18.41
N LEU A 108 -18.48 -0.16 -18.20
CA LEU A 108 -17.91 -0.05 -16.86
C LEU A 108 -18.20 1.34 -16.30
N LYS A 109 -19.21 1.43 -15.43
CA LYS A 109 -19.47 2.61 -14.63
C LYS A 109 -18.56 2.59 -13.40
N TRP A 110 -17.87 3.69 -13.16
CA TRP A 110 -17.07 3.89 -11.94
C TRP A 110 -17.96 3.63 -10.71
N PRO A 111 -17.57 2.71 -9.79
CA PRO A 111 -18.46 2.24 -8.73
C PRO A 111 -18.57 3.20 -7.55
N PHE A 112 -17.72 4.22 -7.47
CA PHE A 112 -17.64 5.13 -6.32
C PHE A 112 -18.25 6.50 -6.60
N GLN A 113 -18.79 7.13 -5.55
CA GLN A 113 -19.04 8.57 -5.55
C GLN A 113 -17.77 9.31 -5.14
N SER A 114 -17.61 10.58 -5.53
CA SER A 114 -16.39 11.34 -5.22
C SER A 114 -16.09 11.49 -3.72
N LYS A 115 -17.11 11.46 -2.86
CA LYS A 115 -16.94 11.42 -1.39
C LYS A 115 -16.33 10.09 -0.89
N ASP A 116 -16.67 8.99 -1.55
CA ASP A 116 -16.15 7.66 -1.20
C ASP A 116 -14.71 7.56 -1.67
N VAL A 117 -14.41 8.16 -2.83
CA VAL A 117 -13.05 8.32 -3.36
C VAL A 117 -12.17 9.13 -2.41
N GLU A 118 -12.67 10.26 -1.91
CA GLU A 118 -11.93 11.07 -0.95
C GLU A 118 -11.57 10.27 0.31
N LYS A 119 -12.53 9.49 0.83
CA LYS A 119 -12.27 8.60 1.96
C LYS A 119 -11.24 7.52 1.63
N ILE A 120 -11.30 6.91 0.45
CA ILE A 120 -10.30 5.94 -0.03
C ILE A 120 -8.90 6.57 -0.05
N VAL A 121 -8.77 7.75 -0.67
CA VAL A 121 -7.52 8.52 -0.77
C VAL A 121 -6.94 8.78 0.62
N GLN A 122 -7.74 9.30 1.54
CA GLN A 122 -7.31 9.60 2.91
C GLN A 122 -6.88 8.35 3.68
N GLU A 123 -7.58 7.23 3.50
CA GLU A 123 -7.24 5.98 4.18
C GLU A 123 -5.93 5.38 3.64
N ILE A 124 -5.68 5.44 2.31
CA ILE A 124 -4.41 5.01 1.70
C ILE A 124 -3.26 5.93 2.15
N ALA A 125 -3.48 7.25 2.13
CA ALA A 125 -2.49 8.23 2.57
C ALA A 125 -2.10 8.00 4.04
N ARG A 126 -3.08 7.74 4.92
CA ARG A 126 -2.82 7.42 6.32
C ARG A 126 -2.00 6.14 6.47
N CYS A 127 -2.29 5.10 5.71
CA CYS A 127 -1.50 3.86 5.75
C CYS A 127 -0.04 4.14 5.33
N THR A 128 0.15 4.91 4.26
CA THR A 128 1.46 5.33 3.77
C THR A 128 2.26 6.08 4.83
N GLN A 129 1.62 7.05 5.50
CA GLN A 129 2.22 7.82 6.59
C GLN A 129 2.61 6.93 7.78
N THR A 130 1.73 6.03 8.22
CA THR A 130 2.01 5.15 9.36
C THR A 130 3.17 4.20 9.06
N ILE A 131 3.25 3.64 7.85
CA ILE A 131 4.38 2.82 7.42
C ILE A 131 5.67 3.66 7.44
N SER A 132 5.64 4.86 6.85
CA SER A 132 6.81 5.76 6.83
C SER A 132 7.31 6.13 8.23
N ILE A 133 6.40 6.42 9.17
CA ILE A 133 6.74 6.70 10.57
C ILE A 133 7.35 5.46 11.23
N GLY A 134 6.76 4.28 11.04
CA GLY A 134 7.29 3.03 11.58
C GLY A 134 8.74 2.80 11.13
N LEU A 135 9.02 3.00 9.84
CA LEU A 135 10.37 2.87 9.29
C LEU A 135 11.36 3.89 9.90
N GLN A 136 10.95 5.14 10.13
CA GLN A 136 11.81 6.19 10.69
C GLN A 136 12.13 5.97 12.18
N VAL A 137 11.15 5.56 12.98
CA VAL A 137 11.34 5.25 14.42
C VAL A 137 12.35 4.11 14.58
N ASP A 138 12.25 3.08 13.73
CA ASP A 138 13.14 1.93 13.80
C ASP A 138 14.58 2.26 13.32
N GLN A 139 14.74 3.26 12.44
CA GLN A 139 16.04 3.77 11.99
C GLN A 139 16.72 4.73 13.00
N THR A 140 15.96 5.58 13.70
CA THR A 140 16.52 6.64 14.57
C THR A 140 17.13 6.12 15.86
N TYR A 141 16.70 4.96 16.37
CA TYR A 141 17.28 4.34 17.57
C TYR A 141 18.77 3.95 17.41
N VAL A 142 19.31 3.97 16.18
CA VAL A 142 20.71 3.61 15.89
C VAL A 142 21.65 4.82 15.99
N ALA A 143 21.15 6.04 15.77
CA ALA A 143 21.98 7.25 15.81
C ALA A 143 22.40 7.65 17.25
N GLU A 144 21.80 7.05 18.28
CA GLU A 144 22.09 7.36 19.68
C GLU A 144 23.11 6.40 20.33
N ILE A 145 23.72 5.46 19.61
CA ILE A 145 24.88 4.73 20.14
C ILE A 145 26.13 5.58 19.90
N PRO A 146 26.69 6.26 20.92
CA PRO A 146 27.94 7.00 20.74
C PRO A 146 29.04 6.04 20.28
N PRO A 147 29.93 6.46 19.36
CA PRO A 147 31.10 5.67 19.03
C PRO A 147 31.88 5.41 20.32
N THR A 148 32.07 4.13 20.65
CA THR A 148 32.94 3.71 21.73
C THR A 148 34.32 4.33 21.50
N LEU A 149 34.67 5.28 22.37
CA LEU A 149 35.99 5.92 22.38
C LEU A 149 37.06 4.81 22.42
N PRO A 150 38.09 4.85 21.56
CA PRO A 150 39.18 3.91 21.66
C PRO A 150 39.85 4.10 23.02
N SER A 151 39.89 3.02 23.79
CA SER A 151 40.64 2.90 25.04
C SER A 151 42.10 3.22 24.77
N GLN A 152 42.50 4.46 25.05
CA GLN A 152 43.89 4.81 25.27
C GLN A 152 44.35 4.09 26.53
N ALA A 153 45.00 2.96 26.36
CA ALA A 153 45.69 2.25 27.42
C ALA A 153 47.09 1.86 26.92
N ASN A 154 48.04 2.71 27.33
CA ASN A 154 49.46 2.48 27.66
C ASN A 154 50.32 1.67 26.68
#